data_AF-A0A0L6UF83-F1
#
_entry.id   AF-A0A0L6UF83-F1
#
_cell.length_a   1.000
_cell.length_b   1.000
_cell.length_c   1.000
_cell.angle_alpha   90.00
_cell.angle_beta   90.00
_cell.angle_gamma   90.00
#
_symmetry.space_group_name_H-M   'P 1'
#
loop_
_entity.id
_entity.type
_entity.pdbx_description
1 polymer ?
#
loop_
_entity_poly.entity_id
_entity_poly.type
_entity_poly.pdbx_seq_one_letter_code
_entity_poly.pdbx_strand_id
1 'polypeptide(L)'
;MSITLNKIFFNKFRFITINKLLRLNFNINDITGFITNVKTTLSRFHEIGIDLPDDILTYLIIDKLPPALDNVIYTNDRVSMASGSGTKINPIYLFTESSKKCRQGAHNTLDDHNEAHCWFLHPDQHPSRSPRFSGSKVEVT
;
A
#
# COMPACT_ATOMS: atom_id res chain seq x y z
N MET A 1 37.82 -30.92 19.80
CA MET A 1 36.70 -31.62 19.11
C MET A 1 35.36 -30.88 19.25
N SER A 2 35.04 -30.24 20.39
CA SER A 2 33.75 -29.54 20.59
C SER A 2 33.47 -28.30 19.72
N ILE A 3 34.49 -27.53 19.33
CA ILE A 3 34.28 -26.29 18.55
C ILE A 3 33.81 -26.63 17.12
N THR A 4 34.36 -27.68 16.52
CA THR A 4 33.99 -28.15 15.17
C THR A 4 32.59 -28.74 15.14
N LEU A 5 32.20 -29.48 16.19
CA LEU A 5 30.84 -30.02 16.34
C LEU A 5 29.79 -28.90 16.46
N ASN A 6 30.08 -27.85 17.25
CA ASN A 6 29.19 -26.68 17.34
C ASN A 6 29.08 -25.94 16.01
N LYS A 7 30.19 -25.77 15.26
CA LYS A 7 30.14 -25.17 13.92
C LYS A 7 29.32 -26.01 12.93
N ILE A 8 29.50 -27.33 12.93
CA ILE A 8 28.74 -28.24 12.05
C ILE A 8 27.26 -28.22 12.43
N PHE A 9 26.94 -28.27 13.72
CA PHE A 9 25.57 -28.22 14.22
C PHE A 9 24.89 -26.89 13.85
N PHE A 10 25.56 -25.77 14.09
CA PHE A 10 25.09 -24.44 13.74
C PHE A 10 24.87 -24.29 12.23
N ASN A 11 25.83 -24.72 11.41
CA ASN A 11 25.72 -24.69 9.95
C ASN A 11 24.57 -25.57 9.44
N LYS A 12 24.39 -26.76 10.03
CA LYS A 12 23.28 -27.65 9.69
C LYS A 12 21.93 -27.04 10.06
N PHE A 13 21.83 -26.42 11.24
CA PHE A 13 20.60 -25.76 11.69
C PHE A 13 20.25 -24.56 10.80
N ARG A 14 21.23 -23.71 10.49
CA ARG A 14 21.12 -22.60 9.54
C ARG A 14 20.66 -23.04 8.15
N PHE A 15 21.23 -24.13 7.63
CA PHE A 15 20.81 -24.69 6.34
C PHE A 15 19.35 -25.19 6.35
N ILE A 16 18.91 -25.81 7.45
CA ILE A 16 17.53 -26.29 7.61
C ILE A 16 16.55 -25.12 7.62
N THR A 17 16.84 -24.06 8.38
CA THR A 17 15.94 -22.91 8.49
C THR A 17 15.82 -22.17 7.15
N ILE A 18 16.93 -21.98 6.42
CA ILE A 18 16.89 -21.35 5.09
C ILE A 18 16.10 -22.21 4.10
N ASN A 19 16.32 -23.54 4.09
CA ASN A 19 15.52 -24.44 3.26
C ASN A 19 14.02 -24.35 3.55
N LYS A 20 13.64 -24.12 4.81
CA LYS A 20 12.24 -23.97 5.19
C LYS A 20 11.59 -22.75 4.53
N LEU A 21 12.29 -21.61 4.49
CA LEU A 21 11.83 -20.40 3.78
C LEU A 21 11.72 -20.65 2.27
N LEU A 22 12.73 -21.30 1.67
CA LEU A 22 12.77 -21.55 0.23
C LEU A 22 11.67 -22.50 -0.25
N ARG A 23 11.18 -23.40 0.61
CA ARG A 23 10.11 -24.35 0.31
C ARG A 23 8.70 -23.84 0.66
N LEU A 24 8.56 -22.63 1.20
CA LEU A 24 7.24 -22.06 1.42
C LEU A 24 6.55 -21.87 0.07
N ASN A 25 5.29 -22.30 0.00
CA ASN A 25 4.46 -22.11 -1.17
C ASN A 25 3.29 -21.19 -0.82
N PHE A 26 3.01 -20.24 -1.69
CA PHE A 26 1.86 -19.37 -1.51
C PHE A 26 0.57 -20.14 -1.82
N ASN A 27 -0.43 -19.95 -0.96
CA ASN A 27 -1.77 -20.49 -1.15
C ASN A 27 -2.79 -19.35 -1.02
N ILE A 28 -3.53 -19.10 -2.09
CA ILE A 28 -4.56 -18.06 -2.14
C ILE A 28 -5.66 -18.27 -1.09
N ASN A 29 -5.93 -19.53 -0.72
CA ASN A 29 -6.95 -19.88 0.27
C ASN A 29 -6.46 -19.73 1.73
N ASP A 30 -5.16 -19.54 1.94
CA ASP A 30 -4.53 -19.44 3.27
C ASP A 30 -3.43 -18.37 3.32
N ILE A 31 -3.80 -17.14 2.98
CA ILE A 31 -2.89 -15.99 3.01
C ILE A 31 -2.36 -15.75 4.42
N THR A 32 -3.23 -15.88 5.44
CA THR A 32 -2.86 -15.69 6.85
C THR A 32 -1.83 -16.72 7.31
N GLY A 33 -2.02 -18.00 6.96
CA GLY A 33 -1.06 -19.05 7.24
C GLY A 33 0.27 -18.82 6.53
N PHE A 34 0.25 -18.38 5.27
CA PHE A 34 1.47 -18.00 4.56
C PHE A 34 2.24 -16.87 5.27
N ILE A 35 1.57 -15.76 5.60
CA ILE A 35 2.19 -14.62 6.31
C ILE A 35 2.76 -15.08 7.66
N THR A 36 2.01 -15.89 8.40
CA THR A 36 2.44 -16.43 9.69
C THR A 36 3.69 -17.28 9.53
N ASN A 37 3.72 -18.17 8.55
CA ASN A 37 4.87 -19.04 8.27
C ASN A 37 6.12 -18.25 7.87
N VAL A 38 5.96 -17.20 7.06
CA VAL A 38 7.06 -16.28 6.71
C VAL A 38 7.59 -15.60 7.98
N LYS A 39 6.71 -14.98 8.78
CA LYS A 39 7.10 -14.29 10.02
C LYS A 39 7.81 -15.23 11.00
N THR A 40 7.27 -16.41 11.26
CA THR A 40 7.91 -17.40 12.16
C THR A 40 9.27 -17.85 11.64
N THR A 41 9.45 -18.00 10.32
CA THR A 41 10.74 -18.39 9.74
C THR A 41 11.77 -17.28 9.88
N LEU A 42 11.36 -16.01 9.72
CA LEU A 42 12.22 -14.85 9.93
C LEU A 42 12.61 -14.66 11.40
N SER A 43 11.68 -14.84 12.33
CA SER A 43 12.01 -14.84 13.76
C SER A 43 13.09 -15.88 14.08
N ARG A 44 12.98 -17.08 13.48
CA ARG A 44 13.99 -18.13 13.64
C ARG A 44 15.34 -17.78 13.02
N PHE A 45 15.39 -16.97 11.97
CA PHE A 45 16.67 -16.46 11.43
C PHE A 45 17.38 -15.55 12.42
N HIS A 46 16.63 -14.64 13.05
CA HIS A 46 17.18 -13.75 14.06
C HIS A 46 17.66 -14.51 15.29
N GLU A 47 16.90 -15.50 15.78
CA GLU A 47 17.30 -16.37 16.90
C GLU A 47 18.62 -17.11 16.65
N ILE A 48 18.91 -17.47 15.40
CA ILE A 48 20.13 -18.19 15.03
C ILE A 48 21.24 -17.29 14.48
N GLY A 49 21.08 -15.97 14.59
CA GLY A 49 22.08 -14.99 14.15
C GLY A 49 22.28 -14.92 12.64
N ILE A 50 21.25 -15.29 11.85
CA ILE A 50 21.21 -14.96 10.42
C ILE A 50 20.54 -13.60 10.29
N ASP A 51 21.37 -12.59 10.02
CA ASP A 51 20.89 -11.28 9.63
C ASP A 51 20.82 -11.21 8.10
N LEU A 52 19.66 -10.85 7.57
CA LEU A 52 19.42 -10.75 6.14
C LEU A 52 18.92 -9.33 5.84
N PRO A 53 19.56 -8.59 4.92
CA PRO A 53 19.08 -7.27 4.55
C PRO A 53 17.64 -7.28 4.05
N ASP A 54 16.87 -6.27 4.42
CA ASP A 54 15.45 -6.12 4.07
C ASP A 54 15.19 -6.24 2.56
N ASP A 55 16.08 -5.72 1.73
CA ASP A 55 15.96 -5.81 0.26
C ASP A 55 16.01 -7.26 -0.21
N ILE A 56 16.98 -8.04 0.26
CA ILE A 56 17.14 -9.45 -0.10
C ILE A 56 15.95 -10.26 0.39
N LEU A 57 15.49 -9.97 1.61
CA LEU A 57 14.29 -10.59 2.16
C LEU A 57 13.06 -10.28 1.29
N THR A 58 12.91 -9.03 0.87
CA THR A 58 11.81 -8.57 0.02
C THR A 58 11.78 -9.34 -1.29
N TYR A 59 12.93 -9.45 -1.98
CA TYR A 59 13.02 -10.24 -3.22
C TYR A 59 12.68 -11.73 -2.99
N LEU A 60 13.14 -12.33 -1.90
CA LEU A 60 12.87 -13.74 -1.59
C LEU A 60 11.38 -14.02 -1.34
N ILE A 61 10.66 -13.08 -0.72
CA ILE A 61 9.23 -13.20 -0.45
C ILE A 61 8.41 -12.95 -1.73
N ILE A 62 8.78 -11.93 -2.52
CA ILE A 62 8.11 -11.62 -3.80
C ILE A 62 8.17 -12.84 -4.72
N ASP A 63 9.32 -13.51 -4.79
CA ASP A 63 9.51 -14.74 -5.57
C ASP A 63 8.58 -15.90 -5.16
N LYS A 64 7.97 -15.85 -3.97
CA LYS A 64 6.98 -16.84 -3.53
C LYS A 64 5.54 -16.48 -3.88
N LEU A 65 5.29 -15.26 -4.31
CA LEU A 65 3.96 -14.81 -4.68
C LEU A 65 3.63 -15.22 -6.13
N PRO A 66 2.35 -15.45 -6.44
CA PRO A 66 1.94 -15.76 -7.80
C PRO A 66 2.14 -14.52 -8.70
N PRO A 67 2.56 -14.69 -9.97
CA PRO A 67 2.79 -13.58 -10.91
C PRO A 67 1.52 -12.77 -11.20
N ALA A 68 0.34 -13.32 -10.90
CA ALA A 68 -0.92 -12.58 -10.95
C ALA A 68 -0.95 -11.34 -10.01
N LEU A 69 -0.03 -11.26 -9.04
CA LEU A 69 0.13 -10.11 -8.15
C LEU A 69 1.03 -9.00 -8.72
N ASP A 70 1.77 -9.26 -9.81
CA ASP A 70 2.64 -8.27 -10.47
C ASP A 70 1.84 -7.05 -10.97
N ASN A 71 0.57 -7.29 -11.32
CA ASN A 71 -0.39 -6.29 -11.76
C ASN A 71 -0.59 -5.17 -10.71
N VAL A 72 -0.49 -5.51 -9.42
CA VAL A 72 -0.65 -4.56 -8.30
C VAL A 72 0.57 -3.63 -8.20
N ILE A 73 1.77 -4.15 -8.49
CA ILE A 73 3.02 -3.40 -8.41
C ILE A 73 3.04 -2.29 -9.49
N TYR A 74 2.54 -2.58 -10.69
CA TYR A 74 2.45 -1.58 -11.77
C TYR A 74 1.35 -0.52 -11.52
N THR A 75 0.31 -0.84 -10.76
CA THR A 75 -0.74 0.15 -10.43
C THR A 75 -0.32 1.18 -9.39
N ASN A 76 0.72 0.91 -8.58
CA ASN A 76 1.25 1.88 -7.63
C ASN A 76 2.10 2.98 -8.29
N ASP A 77 2.73 2.70 -9.42
CA ASP A 77 3.56 3.70 -10.13
C ASP A 77 2.73 4.79 -10.81
N ARG A 78 1.47 4.51 -11.16
CA ARG A 78 0.56 5.54 -11.72
C ARG A 78 -0.05 6.47 -10.66
N VAL A 79 0.09 6.14 -9.37
CA VAL A 79 -0.35 7.02 -8.27
C VAL A 79 0.66 8.15 -8.04
N SER A 80 1.92 7.98 -8.49
CA SER A 80 3.01 8.95 -8.25
C SER A 80 3.06 10.14 -9.23
N MET A 81 2.09 10.30 -10.14
CA MET A 81 1.86 11.57 -10.86
C MET A 81 0.56 12.28 -10.46
N ALA A 82 -0.13 11.83 -9.41
CA ALA A 82 -1.27 12.54 -8.82
C ALA A 82 -0.93 13.03 -7.41
N SER A 83 0.01 13.97 -7.32
CA SER A 83 0.28 14.68 -6.06
C SER A 83 -0.79 15.77 -5.88
N GLY A 84 -1.85 15.40 -5.17
CA GLY A 84 -2.99 16.26 -4.82
C GLY A 84 -3.78 15.71 -3.63
N SER A 85 -3.06 15.30 -2.58
CA SER A 85 -3.45 15.23 -1.15
C SER A 85 -4.94 15.12 -0.77
N GLY A 86 -5.36 13.96 -0.24
CA GLY A 86 -6.54 13.87 0.63
C GLY A 86 -7.18 12.49 0.84
N THR A 87 -6.76 11.82 1.93
CA THR A 87 -7.47 10.75 2.70
C THR A 87 -7.67 9.34 2.09
N LYS A 88 -6.81 8.45 2.61
CA LYS A 88 -6.82 6.97 2.74
C LYS A 88 -8.07 6.23 2.23
N ILE A 89 -7.89 5.46 1.16
CA ILE A 89 -8.92 4.65 0.52
C ILE A 89 -8.91 3.25 1.17
N ASN A 90 -10.00 2.93 1.88
CA ASN A 90 -10.37 1.54 2.21
C ASN A 90 -10.88 0.85 0.92
N PRO A 91 -10.37 -0.32 0.54
CA PRO A 91 -10.68 -0.95 -0.76
C PRO A 91 -12.09 -1.58 -0.87
N ILE A 92 -13.01 -1.28 0.04
CA ILE A 92 -14.37 -1.87 0.07
C ILE A 92 -15.43 -0.95 -0.57
N TYR A 93 -15.15 0.33 -0.82
CA TYR A 93 -16.13 1.27 -1.44
C TYR A 93 -16.14 1.24 -2.99
N LEU A 94 -15.99 0.06 -3.59
CA LEU A 94 -16.02 -0.05 -5.05
C LEU A 94 -17.43 0.04 -5.67
N PHE A 95 -18.49 0.29 -4.89
CA PHE A 95 -19.85 0.44 -5.43
C PHE A 95 -20.63 1.51 -4.65
N THR A 96 -21.34 2.38 -5.39
CA THR A 96 -22.19 3.52 -4.98
C THR A 96 -21.40 4.76 -4.52
N GLU A 97 -21.27 5.86 -5.27
CA GLU A 97 -22.24 6.56 -6.11
C GLU A 97 -21.53 7.20 -7.31
N SER A 98 -22.28 7.44 -8.39
CA SER A 98 -21.87 8.29 -9.50
C SER A 98 -21.43 9.66 -8.97
N SER A 99 -20.13 9.83 -8.75
CA SER A 99 -19.56 11.07 -8.22
C SER A 99 -20.02 12.23 -9.08
N LYS A 100 -20.63 13.26 -8.48
CA LYS A 100 -21.04 14.49 -9.17
C LYS A 100 -19.87 15.39 -9.57
N LYS A 101 -18.63 15.05 -9.17
CA LYS A 101 -17.47 15.92 -9.35
C LYS A 101 -17.06 16.03 -10.82
N CYS A 102 -16.84 17.26 -11.30
CA CYS A 102 -16.18 17.54 -12.57
C CYS A 102 -14.66 17.22 -12.53
N ARG A 103 -14.07 16.98 -13.71
CA ARG A 103 -12.62 16.73 -13.88
C ARG A 103 -12.00 17.84 -14.73
N GLN A 104 -10.69 18.05 -14.65
CA GLN A 104 -9.99 19.07 -15.44
C GLN A 104 -10.24 18.83 -16.94
N GLY A 105 -10.82 19.82 -17.63
CA GLY A 105 -11.19 19.70 -19.04
C GLY A 105 -12.48 18.92 -19.32
N ALA A 106 -13.23 18.48 -18.31
CA ALA A 106 -14.48 17.71 -18.49
C ALA A 106 -15.54 18.02 -17.43
N HIS A 107 -16.68 18.56 -17.88
CA HIS A 107 -17.85 18.76 -17.02
C HIS A 107 -18.64 17.47 -16.84
N ASN A 108 -19.06 17.22 -15.59
CA ASN A 108 -19.90 16.10 -15.26
C ASN A 108 -21.37 16.52 -15.36
N THR A 109 -22.13 15.87 -16.22
CA THR A 109 -23.55 16.19 -16.45
C THR A 109 -24.44 15.93 -15.24
N LEU A 110 -23.91 15.28 -14.19
CA LEU A 110 -24.58 15.03 -12.92
C LEU A 110 -24.18 16.04 -11.83
N ASP A 111 -23.32 17.02 -12.13
CA ASP A 111 -22.94 18.07 -11.19
C ASP A 111 -24.10 19.06 -10.96
N ASP A 112 -24.08 19.77 -9.83
CA ASP A 112 -25.13 20.69 -9.41
C ASP A 112 -24.93 22.12 -10.00
N HIS A 113 -24.03 22.26 -10.97
CA HIS A 113 -23.75 23.51 -11.69
C HIS A 113 -23.71 23.26 -13.21
N ASN A 114 -23.84 24.31 -14.02
CA ASN A 114 -23.78 24.18 -15.48
C ASN A 114 -22.33 24.23 -16.01
N GLU A 115 -22.13 23.74 -17.23
CA GLU A 115 -20.81 23.69 -17.89
C GLU A 115 -20.12 25.06 -17.96
N ALA A 116 -20.88 26.12 -18.23
CA ALA A 116 -20.37 27.48 -18.38
C ALA A 116 -19.74 28.05 -17.10
N HIS A 117 -20.17 27.58 -15.93
CA HIS A 117 -19.62 28.00 -14.63
C HIS A 117 -18.71 26.93 -14.00
N CYS A 118 -18.34 25.89 -14.75
CA CYS A 118 -17.45 24.84 -14.26
C CYS A 118 -16.00 25.31 -14.21
N TRP A 119 -15.46 25.55 -13.01
CA TRP A 119 -14.07 25.99 -12.84
C TRP A 119 -13.03 24.94 -13.26
N PHE A 120 -13.45 23.69 -13.48
CA PHE A 120 -12.58 22.66 -14.06
C PHE A 120 -12.47 22.75 -15.59
N LEU A 121 -13.41 23.43 -16.26
CA LEU A 121 -13.32 23.81 -17.68
C LEU A 121 -12.80 25.24 -17.87
N HIS A 122 -13.22 26.15 -16.99
CA HIS A 122 -12.88 27.57 -17.01
C HIS A 122 -12.16 28.00 -15.71
N PRO A 123 -10.90 27.56 -15.52
CA PRO A 123 -10.12 27.87 -14.31
C PRO A 123 -9.82 29.37 -14.16
N ASP A 124 -9.88 30.12 -15.26
CA ASP A 124 -9.76 31.57 -15.34
C ASP A 124 -10.95 32.33 -14.72
N GLN A 125 -12.11 31.67 -14.60
CA GLN A 125 -13.32 32.24 -14.00
C GLN A 125 -13.47 31.93 -12.50
N HIS A 126 -12.46 31.28 -11.89
CA HIS A 126 -12.49 30.95 -10.49
C HIS A 126 -12.52 32.24 -9.64
N PRO A 127 -13.57 32.47 -8.82
CA PRO A 127 -13.64 33.66 -7.98
C PRO A 127 -12.45 33.66 -7.02
N SER A 128 -11.76 34.80 -6.95
CA SER A 128 -10.67 35.00 -5.99
C SER A 128 -11.21 34.68 -4.59
N ARG A 129 -10.49 33.84 -3.83
CA ARG A 129 -10.88 33.48 -2.46
C ARG A 129 -11.08 34.77 -1.65
N SER A 130 -12.34 35.12 -1.39
CA SER A 130 -12.65 36.20 -0.46
C SER A 130 -12.01 35.88 0.90
N PRO A 131 -11.33 36.84 1.55
CA PRO A 131 -10.83 36.64 2.91
C PRO A 131 -12.00 36.26 3.81
N ARG A 132 -11.87 35.14 4.54
CA ARG A 132 -12.89 34.69 5.49
C ARG A 132 -13.06 35.78 6.56
N PHE A 133 -14.19 36.49 6.55
CA PHE A 133 -14.62 37.28 7.70
C PHE A 133 -14.88 36.30 8.86
N SER A 134 -14.14 36.49 9.96
CA SER A 134 -14.33 35.76 11.22
C SER A 134 -15.71 36.10 11.78
N GLY A 135 -16.62 35.14 11.76
CA GLY A 135 -17.98 35.29 12.28
C GLY A 135 -17.99 35.56 13.79
N SER A 136 -18.57 36.69 14.16
CA SER A 136 -18.84 37.14 15.52
C SER A 136 -19.68 36.14 16.32
N LYS A 137 -19.31 35.95 17.59
CA LYS A 137 -20.09 35.22 18.59
C LYS A 137 -21.36 36.01 18.92
N VAL A 138 -22.52 35.45 18.61
CA VAL A 138 -23.82 35.96 19.06
C VAL A 138 -24.05 35.55 20.52
N GLU A 139 -24.28 36.56 21.37
CA GLU A 139 -24.68 36.46 22.76
C GLU A 139 -26.21 36.41 22.84
N VAL A 140 -26.77 35.40 23.51
CA VAL A 140 -28.22 35.22 23.70
C VAL A 140 -28.58 35.79 25.07
N THR A 141 -29.55 36.70 25.07
CA THR A 141 -30.18 37.31 26.25
C THR A 141 -31.22 36.38 26.86
#